data_AF-L7VZX2-F1
#
_entry.id   AF-L7VZX2-F1
#
_cell.length_a   1.000
_cell.length_b   1.000
_cell.length_c   1.000
_cell.angle_alpha   90.00
_cell.angle_beta   90.00
_cell.angle_gamma   90.00
#
_symmetry.space_group_name_H-M   'P 1'
#
loop_
_entity.id
_entity.type
_entity.pdbx_description
1 polymer ?
#
loop_
_entity_poly.entity_id
_entity_poly.type
_entity_poly.pdbx_seq_one_letter_code
_entity_poly.pdbx_strand_id
1 'polypeptide(L)'
;MAPELSQLQTGLAEVATGFSTLPGAPTLRYGFVLYRDLDIGQSTQLFSLTDNWAQFAENLTAVTAVGGGDYPEDVNNGFYQAVTSMNWQPEATKLMILLGDAPPHLASAAYPSLDETAVMATEHNITIYTIGSSGLGEGGIAAFQQLAQNHNGRFFYLAAMPGDVPAAVTAVYAITDLPTVLVDIVAETLNQPAR
;
A
#
# COMPACT_ATOMS: atom_id res chain seq x y z
N MET A 1 1.59 12.86 -0.49
CA MET A 1 0.80 11.96 0.38
C MET A 1 -0.45 12.61 0.94
N ALA A 2 -0.46 13.92 1.28
CA ALA A 2 -1.67 14.54 1.82
C ALA A 2 -2.91 14.46 0.88
N PRO A 3 -2.79 14.69 -0.44
CA PRO A 3 -3.91 14.51 -1.37
C PRO A 3 -4.41 13.06 -1.42
N GLU A 4 -3.50 12.09 -1.47
CA GLU A 4 -3.82 10.66 -1.56
C GLU A 4 -4.49 10.16 -0.27
N LEU A 5 -3.97 10.54 0.90
CA LEU A 5 -4.60 10.24 2.18
C LEU A 5 -5.99 10.86 2.28
N SER A 6 -6.14 12.13 1.88
CA SER A 6 -7.45 12.79 1.88
C SER A 6 -8.45 12.06 0.99
N GLN A 7 -8.04 11.63 -0.21
CA GLN A 7 -8.91 10.90 -1.12
C GLN A 7 -9.26 9.49 -0.59
N LEU A 8 -8.31 8.82 0.05
CA LEU A 8 -8.57 7.54 0.70
C LEU A 8 -9.60 7.70 1.82
N GLN A 9 -9.45 8.72 2.67
CA GLN A 9 -10.35 9.00 3.79
C GLN A 9 -11.77 9.36 3.32
N THR A 10 -11.90 10.22 2.31
CA THR A 10 -13.22 10.61 1.75
C THR A 10 -13.87 9.47 0.97
N GLY A 11 -13.06 8.62 0.33
CA GLY A 11 -13.50 7.48 -0.48
C GLY A 11 -13.83 6.21 0.30
N LEU A 12 -13.69 6.18 1.62
CA LEU A 12 -13.95 4.97 2.42
C LEU A 12 -15.35 4.38 2.22
N ALA A 13 -16.38 5.21 2.06
CA ALA A 13 -17.74 4.72 1.80
C ALA A 13 -17.86 3.99 0.45
N GLU A 14 -17.13 4.47 -0.56
CA GLU A 14 -17.06 3.83 -1.88
C GLU A 14 -16.29 2.51 -1.80
N VAL A 15 -15.15 2.48 -1.12
CA VAL A 15 -14.38 1.24 -0.87
C VAL A 15 -15.24 0.20 -0.15
N ALA A 16 -15.97 0.60 0.89
CA ALA A 16 -16.87 -0.30 1.61
C ALA A 16 -17.97 -0.86 0.71
N THR A 17 -18.52 -0.01 -0.17
CA THR A 17 -19.54 -0.43 -1.15
C THR A 17 -18.95 -1.42 -2.14
N GLY A 18 -17.77 -1.14 -2.70
CA GLY A 18 -17.08 -2.02 -3.64
C GLY A 18 -16.70 -3.37 -3.01
N PHE A 19 -16.26 -3.39 -1.75
CA PHE A 19 -15.99 -4.64 -1.03
C PHE A 19 -17.25 -5.45 -0.78
N SER A 20 -18.39 -4.81 -0.54
CA SER A 20 -19.67 -5.50 -0.33
C SER A 20 -20.22 -6.18 -1.59
N THR A 21 -19.73 -5.79 -2.77
CA THR A 21 -20.13 -6.36 -4.07
C THR A 21 -19.13 -7.38 -4.61
N LEU A 22 -18.06 -7.68 -3.86
CA LEU A 22 -17.07 -8.66 -4.28
C LEU A 22 -17.69 -10.06 -4.47
N PRO A 23 -17.33 -10.78 -5.55
CA PRO A 23 -17.78 -12.15 -5.77
C PRO A 23 -17.45 -13.06 -4.58
N GLY A 24 -18.39 -13.94 -4.23
CA GLY A 24 -18.20 -14.91 -3.13
C GLY A 24 -18.35 -14.33 -1.72
N ALA A 25 -18.58 -13.02 -1.57
CA ALA A 25 -18.79 -12.33 -0.30
C ALA A 25 -17.79 -12.76 0.80
N PRO A 26 -16.48 -12.60 0.56
CA PRO A 26 -15.46 -13.08 1.48
C PRO A 26 -15.50 -12.32 2.81
N THR A 27 -15.13 -12.99 3.90
CA THR A 27 -14.78 -12.30 5.14
C THR A 27 -13.44 -11.60 4.95
N LEU A 28 -13.45 -10.28 5.02
CA LEU A 28 -12.26 -9.46 4.84
C LEU A 28 -11.72 -8.98 6.19
N ARG A 29 -10.39 -8.93 6.31
CA ARG A 29 -9.69 -8.27 7.41
C ARG A 29 -8.81 -7.17 6.85
N TYR A 30 -8.85 -6.01 7.48
CA TYR A 30 -8.19 -4.79 7.02
C TYR A 30 -7.31 -4.24 8.11
N GLY A 31 -6.20 -3.64 7.73
CA GLY A 31 -5.23 -3.03 8.61
C GLY A 31 -4.20 -2.29 7.78
N PHE A 32 -3.39 -1.47 8.42
CA PHE A 32 -2.40 -0.67 7.73
C PHE A 32 -1.20 -0.37 8.65
N VAL A 33 -0.07 -0.11 8.02
CA VAL A 33 1.11 0.43 8.68
C VAL A 33 1.36 1.80 8.09
N LEU A 34 1.39 2.82 8.95
CA LEU A 34 1.91 4.12 8.57
C LEU A 34 3.42 4.08 8.69
N TYR A 35 4.10 4.67 7.71
CA TYR A 35 5.52 4.95 7.78
C TYR A 35 5.76 6.43 7.45
N ARG A 36 6.86 6.96 7.98
CA ARG A 36 7.31 8.36 7.90
C ARG A 36 8.83 8.40 7.89
N ASP A 37 9.38 9.59 7.77
CA ASP A 37 10.80 9.87 7.84
C ASP A 37 11.42 9.33 9.16
N LEU A 38 12.64 8.80 9.02
CA LEU A 38 13.46 8.24 10.10
C LEU A 38 13.81 9.26 11.19
N ASP A 39 13.93 10.53 10.81
CA ASP A 39 14.42 11.58 11.71
C ASP A 39 13.31 12.16 12.62
N ILE A 40 12.06 11.68 12.51
CA ILE A 40 10.90 12.20 13.24
C ILE A 40 10.23 11.12 14.10
N GLY A 41 10.71 10.97 15.35
CA GLY A 41 10.01 10.22 16.40
C GLY A 41 9.81 8.74 16.09
N GLN A 42 8.59 8.21 16.30
CA GLN A 42 8.23 6.87 15.83
C GLN A 42 7.91 6.96 14.33
N SER A 43 8.85 6.47 13.50
CA SER A 43 8.72 6.47 12.04
C SER A 43 7.60 5.55 11.55
N THR A 44 7.17 4.56 12.35
CA THR A 44 6.07 3.65 11.98
C THR A 44 4.99 3.52 13.04
N GLN A 45 3.74 3.39 12.60
CA GLN A 45 2.59 3.06 13.45
C GLN A 45 1.78 1.92 12.83
N LEU A 46 1.54 0.87 13.59
CA LEU A 46 0.85 -0.34 13.14
C LEU A 46 -0.60 -0.38 13.62
N PHE A 47 -1.51 -0.66 12.70
CA PHE A 47 -2.93 -0.90 12.95
C PHE A 47 -3.29 -2.30 12.46
N SER A 48 -3.35 -3.25 13.39
CA SER A 48 -3.51 -4.68 13.10
C SER A 48 -4.76 -5.02 12.29
N LEU A 49 -4.70 -6.12 11.55
CA LEU A 49 -5.81 -6.66 10.75
C LEU A 49 -7.06 -6.94 11.63
N THR A 50 -8.18 -6.31 11.28
CA THR A 50 -9.50 -6.46 11.92
C THR A 50 -10.59 -6.70 10.88
N ASP A 51 -11.62 -7.48 11.20
CA ASP A 51 -12.83 -7.63 10.37
C ASP A 51 -13.88 -6.52 10.65
N ASN A 52 -13.61 -5.66 11.63
CA ASN A 52 -14.45 -4.51 11.95
C ASN A 52 -14.10 -3.32 11.04
N TRP A 53 -14.87 -3.17 9.96
CA TRP A 53 -14.74 -2.05 9.03
C TRP A 53 -14.83 -0.68 9.70
N ALA A 54 -15.76 -0.51 10.66
CA ALA A 54 -15.94 0.78 11.34
C ALA A 54 -14.68 1.18 12.13
N GLN A 55 -14.06 0.22 12.82
CA GLN A 55 -12.80 0.44 13.53
C GLN A 55 -11.65 0.78 12.57
N PHE A 56 -11.53 0.07 11.45
CA PHE A 56 -10.53 0.36 10.42
C PHE A 56 -10.71 1.79 9.86
N ALA A 57 -11.95 2.14 9.49
CA ALA A 57 -12.30 3.44 8.93
C ALA A 57 -12.04 4.58 9.93
N GLU A 58 -12.39 4.40 11.20
CA GLU A 58 -12.13 5.36 12.27
C GLU A 58 -10.62 5.61 12.44
N ASN A 59 -9.84 4.53 12.55
CA ASN A 59 -8.38 4.60 12.67
C ASN A 59 -7.75 5.33 11.48
N LEU A 60 -8.18 5.02 10.26
CA LEU A 60 -7.64 5.63 9.05
C LEU A 60 -8.03 7.11 8.91
N THR A 61 -9.24 7.47 9.32
CA THR A 61 -9.73 8.86 9.32
C THR A 61 -9.00 9.72 10.36
N ALA A 62 -8.53 9.12 11.45
CA ALA A 62 -7.72 9.79 12.46
C ALA A 62 -6.27 10.09 12.00
N VAL A 63 -5.82 9.48 10.90
CA VAL A 63 -4.47 9.70 10.37
C VAL A 63 -4.38 11.11 9.80
N THR A 64 -3.30 11.81 10.14
CA THR A 64 -2.94 13.09 9.54
C THR A 64 -1.64 12.94 8.78
N ALA A 65 -1.61 13.43 7.54
CA ALA A 65 -0.38 13.60 6.80
C ALA A 65 0.47 14.67 7.50
N VAL A 66 1.63 14.26 8.01
CA VAL A 66 2.64 15.16 8.55
C VAL A 66 3.76 15.16 7.53
N GLY A 67 4.23 16.34 7.11
CA GLY A 67 5.38 16.42 6.21
C GLY A 67 6.61 15.77 6.84
N GLY A 68 7.40 15.06 6.03
CA GLY A 68 8.73 14.56 6.40
C GLY A 68 9.75 15.70 6.55
N GLY A 69 10.91 15.36 7.10
CA GLY A 69 12.06 16.25 7.14
C GLY A 69 12.79 16.23 5.80
N ASP A 70 13.29 15.05 5.41
CA ASP A 70 13.86 14.81 4.10
C ASP A 70 12.90 14.08 3.15
N TYR A 71 13.30 13.95 1.88
CA TYR A 71 12.43 13.44 0.82
C TYR A 71 12.22 11.91 0.87
N PRO A 72 13.22 11.06 1.19
CA PRO A 72 13.00 9.63 1.37
C PRO A 72 12.24 9.29 2.67
N GLU A 73 11.53 8.18 2.68
CA GLU A 73 10.71 7.75 3.83
C GLU A 73 11.20 6.39 4.38
N ASP A 74 10.82 6.03 5.62
CA ASP A 74 11.15 4.74 6.26
C ASP A 74 10.30 3.57 5.71
N VAL A 75 10.25 3.47 4.38
CA VAL A 75 9.47 2.48 3.63
C VAL A 75 9.88 1.06 4.02
N ASN A 76 11.18 0.79 4.19
CA ASN A 76 11.69 -0.53 4.54
C ASN A 76 11.10 -1.03 5.87
N ASN A 77 11.09 -0.19 6.91
CA ASN A 77 10.49 -0.54 8.20
C ASN A 77 8.98 -0.75 8.07
N GLY A 78 8.27 0.19 7.44
CA GLY A 78 6.82 0.07 7.23
C GLY A 78 6.43 -1.22 6.52
N PHE A 79 7.16 -1.56 5.46
CA PHE A 79 6.97 -2.76 4.67
C PHE A 79 7.30 -4.02 5.47
N TYR A 80 8.43 -4.03 6.20
CA TYR A 80 8.81 -5.14 7.07
C TYR A 80 7.74 -5.43 8.14
N GLN A 81 7.27 -4.39 8.84
CA GLN A 81 6.21 -4.52 9.84
C GLN A 81 4.89 -5.03 9.24
N ALA A 82 4.53 -4.57 8.04
CA ALA A 82 3.33 -5.04 7.36
C ALA A 82 3.39 -6.54 7.02
N VAL A 83 4.58 -7.05 6.67
CA VAL A 83 4.79 -8.47 6.40
C VAL A 83 4.80 -9.29 7.71
N THR A 84 5.53 -8.86 8.74
CA THR A 84 5.82 -9.70 9.90
C THR A 84 4.87 -9.53 11.08
N SER A 85 4.19 -8.38 11.19
CA SER A 85 3.55 -7.96 12.45
C SER A 85 2.02 -7.84 12.37
N MET A 86 1.42 -8.13 11.21
CA MET A 86 -0.03 -7.95 10.96
C MET A 86 -0.92 -9.13 11.39
N ASN A 87 -0.33 -10.23 11.87
CA ASN A 87 -1.04 -11.46 12.25
C ASN A 87 -1.93 -12.03 11.12
N TRP A 88 -1.27 -12.28 9.98
CA TRP A 88 -1.87 -12.89 8.79
C TRP A 88 -2.45 -14.27 9.12
N GLN A 89 -3.70 -14.51 8.71
CA GLN A 89 -4.31 -15.84 8.85
C GLN A 89 -3.65 -16.82 7.86
N PRO A 90 -3.17 -17.99 8.31
CA PRO A 90 -2.43 -18.92 7.46
C PRO A 90 -3.15 -19.29 6.16
N GLU A 91 -4.43 -19.62 6.24
CA GLU A 91 -5.26 -20.11 5.14
C GLU A 91 -5.98 -19.02 4.34
N ALA A 92 -5.74 -17.74 4.66
CA ALA A 92 -6.37 -16.64 3.94
C ALA A 92 -5.64 -16.36 2.61
N THR A 93 -6.39 -15.87 1.63
CA THR A 93 -5.81 -15.11 0.51
C THR A 93 -5.27 -13.79 1.06
N LYS A 94 -3.98 -13.52 0.87
CA LYS A 94 -3.29 -12.36 1.45
C LYS A 94 -2.78 -11.45 0.35
N LEU A 95 -3.05 -10.16 0.49
CA LEU A 95 -2.48 -9.11 -0.33
C LEU A 95 -2.05 -7.95 0.56
N MET A 96 -1.07 -7.21 0.07
CA MET A 96 -0.61 -5.96 0.65
C MET A 96 -0.50 -4.92 -0.45
N ILE A 97 -0.80 -3.67 -0.11
CA ILE A 97 -0.71 -2.53 -1.02
C ILE A 97 0.23 -1.51 -0.37
N LEU A 98 1.41 -1.32 -0.96
CA LEU A 98 2.34 -0.27 -0.57
C LEU A 98 2.01 1.02 -1.33
N LEU A 99 1.51 2.03 -0.63
CA LEU A 99 1.12 3.33 -1.20
C LEU A 99 2.11 4.42 -0.75
N GLY A 100 2.81 5.05 -1.69
CA GLY A 100 3.90 5.99 -1.39
C GLY A 100 4.11 7.06 -2.47
N ASP A 101 4.54 8.25 -2.05
CA ASP A 101 4.93 9.37 -2.94
C ASP A 101 6.42 9.73 -2.77
N ALA A 102 7.19 8.88 -2.11
CA ALA A 102 8.60 9.08 -1.85
C ALA A 102 9.36 7.74 -1.89
N PRO A 103 10.64 7.76 -2.29
CA PRO A 103 11.46 6.55 -2.36
C PRO A 103 11.84 6.04 -0.95
N PRO A 104 12.25 4.77 -0.83
CA PRO A 104 12.85 4.25 0.41
C PRO A 104 14.18 4.94 0.72
N HIS A 105 14.49 5.07 2.00
CA HIS A 105 15.85 5.37 2.47
C HIS A 105 16.84 4.28 2.07
N LEU A 106 17.82 4.60 1.22
CA LEU A 106 18.82 3.63 0.72
C LEU A 106 19.83 3.16 1.77
N ALA A 107 20.01 3.93 2.85
CA ALA A 107 21.06 3.72 3.85
C ALA A 107 20.57 3.10 5.17
N SER A 108 19.28 2.79 5.30
CA SER A 108 18.74 2.24 6.55
C SER A 108 19.08 0.75 6.68
N ALA A 109 20.12 0.45 7.46
CA ALA A 109 20.53 -0.93 7.79
C ALA A 109 19.73 -1.52 8.98
N ALA A 110 18.79 -0.75 9.56
CA ALA A 110 18.02 -1.19 10.73
C ALA A 110 16.95 -2.23 10.38
N TYR A 111 16.48 -2.23 9.13
CA TYR A 111 15.47 -3.16 8.62
C TYR A 111 15.93 -3.77 7.29
N PRO A 112 15.46 -4.97 6.94
CA PRO A 112 15.79 -5.59 5.67
C PRO A 112 15.40 -4.70 4.49
N SER A 113 16.09 -4.88 3.37
CA SER A 113 15.73 -4.23 2.10
C SER A 113 14.32 -4.62 1.65
N LEU A 114 13.77 -3.85 0.70
CA LEU A 114 12.49 -4.19 0.07
C LEU A 114 12.51 -5.60 -0.53
N ASP A 115 13.60 -5.97 -1.22
CA ASP A 115 13.73 -7.29 -1.84
C ASP A 115 13.79 -8.41 -0.79
N GLU A 116 14.58 -8.26 0.28
CA GLU A 116 14.66 -9.25 1.37
C GLU A 116 13.30 -9.42 2.06
N THR A 117 12.59 -8.33 2.32
CA THR A 117 11.25 -8.36 2.91
C THR A 117 10.22 -8.98 1.97
N ALA A 118 10.36 -8.75 0.66
CA ALA A 118 9.45 -9.29 -0.34
C ALA A 118 9.61 -10.80 -0.54
N VAL A 119 10.82 -11.33 -0.33
CA VAL A 119 11.05 -12.78 -0.22
C VAL A 119 10.24 -13.34 0.96
N MET A 120 10.30 -12.72 2.14
CA MET A 120 9.49 -13.14 3.30
C MET A 120 7.99 -13.09 3.00
N ALA A 121 7.52 -12.01 2.35
CA ALA A 121 6.12 -11.89 1.95
C ALA A 121 5.68 -13.03 1.03
N THR A 122 6.57 -13.42 0.09
CA THR A 122 6.33 -14.53 -0.85
C THR A 122 6.25 -15.87 -0.10
N GLU A 123 7.14 -16.11 0.87
CA GLU A 123 7.11 -17.30 1.73
C GLU A 123 5.82 -17.40 2.57
N HIS A 124 5.19 -16.25 2.87
CA HIS A 124 3.91 -16.18 3.56
C HIS A 124 2.68 -16.17 2.64
N ASN A 125 2.87 -16.33 1.32
CA ASN A 125 1.82 -16.23 0.29
C ASN A 125 1.09 -14.88 0.30
N ILE A 126 1.82 -13.78 0.48
CA ILE A 126 1.31 -12.41 0.42
C ILE A 126 1.63 -11.82 -0.96
N THR A 127 0.61 -11.51 -1.75
CA THR A 127 0.78 -10.80 -3.02
C THR A 127 1.06 -9.32 -2.77
N ILE A 128 2.09 -8.76 -3.42
CA ILE A 128 2.53 -7.39 -3.19
C ILE A 128 2.10 -6.49 -4.35
N TYR A 129 1.21 -5.55 -4.08
CA TYR A 129 0.86 -4.46 -4.98
C TYR A 129 1.52 -3.17 -4.51
N THR A 130 1.84 -2.29 -5.45
CA THR A 130 2.43 -1.00 -5.16
C THR A 130 1.65 0.11 -5.87
N ILE A 131 1.47 1.24 -5.19
CA ILE A 131 0.82 2.43 -5.73
C ILE A 131 1.76 3.62 -5.50
N GLY A 132 2.28 4.18 -6.58
CA GLY A 132 3.01 5.44 -6.56
C GLY A 132 2.10 6.63 -6.79
N SER A 133 2.53 7.83 -6.42
CA SER A 133 1.84 9.08 -6.82
C SER A 133 2.82 10.17 -7.26
N SER A 134 2.29 11.33 -7.65
CA SER A 134 3.04 12.48 -8.22
C SER A 134 4.31 12.91 -7.47
N GLY A 135 4.46 12.62 -6.18
CA GLY A 135 5.70 12.91 -5.45
C GLY A 135 6.84 11.94 -5.76
N LEU A 136 6.53 10.72 -6.24
CA LEU A 136 7.48 9.62 -6.37
C LEU A 136 8.36 9.80 -7.61
N GLY A 137 9.64 10.11 -7.40
CA GLY A 137 10.61 10.29 -8.48
C GLY A 137 10.96 8.99 -9.19
N GLU A 138 11.68 9.09 -10.32
CA GLU A 138 11.99 7.95 -11.20
C GLU A 138 12.62 6.75 -10.48
N GLY A 139 13.54 6.99 -9.53
CA GLY A 139 14.15 5.93 -8.74
C GLY A 139 13.15 5.21 -7.81
N GLY A 140 12.21 5.95 -7.21
CA GLY A 140 11.15 5.39 -6.38
C GLY A 140 10.13 4.62 -7.21
N ILE A 141 9.75 5.15 -8.39
CA ILE A 141 8.90 4.45 -9.36
C ILE A 141 9.54 3.13 -9.76
N ALA A 142 10.83 3.14 -10.12
CA ALA A 142 11.55 1.93 -10.49
C ALA A 142 11.56 0.89 -9.36
N ALA A 143 11.82 1.33 -8.12
CA ALA A 143 11.81 0.45 -6.94
C ALA A 143 10.42 -0.16 -6.69
N PHE A 144 9.36 0.65 -6.69
CA PHE A 144 7.98 0.18 -6.47
C PHE A 144 7.51 -0.75 -7.59
N GLN A 145 7.88 -0.43 -8.83
CA GLN A 145 7.55 -1.24 -10.00
C GLN A 145 8.25 -2.60 -9.95
N GLN A 146 9.55 -2.63 -9.65
CA GLN A 146 10.31 -3.88 -9.51
C GLN A 146 9.75 -4.72 -8.36
N LEU A 147 9.45 -4.11 -7.21
CA LEU A 147 8.89 -4.78 -6.05
C LEU A 147 7.56 -5.49 -6.38
N ALA A 148 6.63 -4.82 -7.06
CA ALA A 148 5.37 -5.48 -7.42
C ALA A 148 5.56 -6.57 -8.49
N GLN A 149 6.30 -6.27 -9.57
CA GLN A 149 6.44 -7.16 -10.72
C GLN A 149 7.19 -8.45 -10.37
N ASN A 150 8.21 -8.37 -9.51
CA ASN A 150 8.98 -9.54 -9.07
C ASN A 150 8.18 -10.46 -8.13
N HIS A 151 7.10 -9.95 -7.52
CA HIS A 151 6.33 -10.64 -6.49
C HIS A 151 4.85 -10.84 -6.87
N ASN A 152 4.57 -11.02 -8.17
CA ASN A 152 3.27 -11.38 -8.76
C ASN A 152 2.14 -10.35 -8.59
N GLY A 153 2.46 -9.12 -8.19
CA GLY A 153 1.50 -8.04 -8.17
C GLY A 153 1.70 -7.08 -9.32
N ARG A 154 1.10 -5.90 -9.17
CA ARG A 154 1.12 -4.84 -10.17
C ARG A 154 1.43 -3.51 -9.51
N PHE A 155 2.10 -2.65 -10.28
CA PHE A 155 2.31 -1.26 -9.93
C PHE A 155 1.25 -0.39 -10.58
N PHE A 156 0.68 0.52 -9.80
CA PHE A 156 -0.27 1.54 -10.23
C PHE A 156 0.32 2.92 -9.91
N TYR A 157 -0.07 3.93 -10.67
CA TYR A 157 0.36 5.30 -10.42
C TYR A 157 -0.81 6.26 -10.40
N LEU A 158 -0.89 7.07 -9.35
CA LEU A 158 -1.89 8.12 -9.17
C LEU A 158 -1.32 9.45 -9.65
N ALA A 159 -1.79 9.93 -10.80
CA ALA A 159 -1.42 11.22 -11.35
C ALA A 159 -2.26 12.33 -10.69
N ALA A 160 -1.58 13.38 -10.21
CA ALA A 160 -2.26 14.54 -9.64
C ALA A 160 -2.99 15.38 -10.70
N MET A 161 -2.47 15.39 -11.94
CA MET A 161 -3.09 16.07 -13.07
C MET A 161 -3.03 15.18 -14.32
N PRO A 162 -4.00 15.33 -15.25
CA PRO A 162 -3.92 14.67 -16.55
C PRO A 162 -2.62 15.02 -17.28
N GLY A 163 -1.86 14.00 -17.67
CA GLY A 163 -0.58 14.16 -18.38
C GLY A 163 0.67 14.16 -17.49
N ASP A 164 0.53 14.17 -16.17
CA ASP A 164 1.63 13.91 -15.22
C ASP A 164 1.90 12.40 -15.13
N VAL A 165 2.26 11.82 -16.26
CA VAL A 165 2.44 10.38 -16.45
C VAL A 165 3.93 10.10 -16.66
N PRO A 166 4.60 9.41 -15.73
CA PRO A 166 5.96 8.97 -15.96
C PRO A 166 5.99 7.98 -17.14
N ALA A 167 6.93 8.15 -18.06
CA ALA A 167 6.97 7.41 -19.32
C ALA A 167 7.08 5.88 -19.14
N ALA A 168 7.60 5.42 -18.01
CA ALA A 168 7.78 4.00 -17.70
C ALA A 168 6.50 3.31 -17.17
N VAL A 169 5.40 4.04 -16.97
CA VAL A 169 4.22 3.55 -16.24
C VAL A 169 3.02 3.36 -17.16
N THR A 170 2.42 2.18 -17.12
CA THR A 170 1.30 1.81 -18.00
C THR A 170 -0.06 1.86 -17.32
N ALA A 171 -0.11 1.72 -15.99
CA ALA A 171 -1.35 1.68 -15.21
C ALA A 171 -1.50 2.99 -14.42
N VAL A 172 -2.02 4.02 -15.09
CA VAL A 172 -2.13 5.38 -14.55
C VAL A 172 -3.58 5.75 -14.32
N TYR A 173 -3.86 6.31 -13.15
CA TYR A 173 -5.18 6.66 -12.67
C TYR A 173 -5.17 8.08 -12.11
N ALA A 174 -6.32 8.76 -12.10
CA ALA A 174 -6.42 10.00 -11.33
C ALA A 174 -6.37 9.66 -9.83
N ILE A 175 -5.86 10.58 -8.99
CA ILE A 175 -5.92 10.40 -7.54
C ILE A 175 -7.35 10.07 -7.08
N THR A 176 -8.37 10.70 -7.69
CA THR A 176 -9.79 10.48 -7.39
C THR A 176 -10.24 9.03 -7.56
N ASP A 177 -9.54 8.24 -8.39
CA ASP A 177 -9.89 6.86 -8.68
C ASP A 177 -9.31 5.87 -7.66
N LEU A 178 -8.54 6.34 -6.67
CA LEU A 178 -7.92 5.50 -5.64
C LEU A 178 -8.90 4.50 -4.99
N PRO A 179 -10.13 4.87 -4.59
CA PRO A 179 -11.10 3.91 -4.05
C PRO A 179 -11.39 2.75 -5.01
N THR A 180 -11.62 3.05 -6.29
CA THR A 180 -11.87 2.04 -7.32
C THR A 180 -10.64 1.16 -7.53
N VAL A 181 -9.43 1.74 -7.61
CA VAL A 181 -8.17 0.98 -7.74
C VAL A 181 -7.98 -0.01 -6.60
N LEU A 182 -8.29 0.36 -5.35
CA LEU A 182 -8.21 -0.55 -4.20
C LEU A 182 -9.18 -1.73 -4.33
N VAL A 183 -10.41 -1.48 -4.76
CA VAL A 183 -11.42 -2.53 -4.96
C VAL A 183 -10.99 -3.48 -6.08
N ASP A 184 -10.48 -2.95 -7.19
CA ASP A 184 -10.00 -3.74 -8.32
C ASP A 184 -8.81 -4.63 -7.94
N ILE A 185 -7.87 -4.15 -7.12
CA ILE A 185 -6.74 -4.95 -6.62
C ILE A 185 -7.24 -6.14 -5.79
N VAL A 186 -8.20 -5.91 -4.88
CA VAL A 186 -8.76 -6.97 -4.05
C VAL A 186 -9.52 -7.97 -4.92
N ALA A 187 -10.34 -7.50 -5.86
CA ALA A 187 -11.07 -8.35 -6.80
C ALA A 187 -10.11 -9.18 -7.67
N GLU A 188 -9.04 -8.58 -8.18
CA GLU A 188 -8.00 -9.27 -8.95
C GLU A 188 -7.39 -10.40 -8.14
N THR A 189 -6.99 -10.14 -6.89
CA THR A 189 -6.37 -11.14 -6.02
C THR A 189 -7.31 -12.31 -5.74
N LEU A 190 -8.60 -12.05 -5.48
CA LEU A 190 -9.60 -13.09 -5.23
C LEU A 190 -9.88 -13.97 -6.45
N ASN A 191 -9.67 -13.44 -7.65
CA ASN A 191 -9.84 -14.18 -8.91
C ASN A 191 -8.60 -14.99 -9.31
N GLN A 192 -7.46 -14.80 -8.64
CA GLN A 192 -6.28 -15.63 -8.86
C GLN A 192 -6.52 -17.03 -8.27
N PRO A 193 -6.15 -18.12 -8.97
CA PRO A 193 -6.27 -19.46 -8.42
C PRO A 193 -5.47 -19.59 -7.13
N ALA A 194 -6.06 -20.22 -6.10
CA ALA A 194 -5.36 -20.52 -4.86
C ALA A 194 -4.07 -21.30 -5.16
N ARG A 195 -2.94 -20.82 -4.62
CA ARG A 195 -1.61 -21.42 -4.79
C ARG A 195 -1.36 -22.54 -3.80
#